data_AF-A0AAN7UIF2-F1
#
_entry.id   AF-A0AAN7UIF2-F1
#
_cell.length_a   1.000
_cell.length_b   1.000
_cell.length_c   1.000
_cell.angle_alpha   90.00
_cell.angle_beta   90.00
_cell.angle_gamma   90.00
#
_symmetry.space_group_name_H-M   'P 1'
#
loop_
_entity.id
_entity.type
_entity.pdbx_description
1 polymer ?
#
loop_
_entity_poly.entity_id
_entity_poly.type
_entity_poly.pdbx_seq_one_letter_code
_entity_poly.pdbx_strand_id
1 'polypeptide(L)'
;MGALELDAESNENGLPDLSPENLTREVNKAAIAFSLGVYEGIYGPLWGCGAFDGDPYVKVALLWCAASVARISLKIIFDREAYEIVTSLNRLMTAVRGRLATVQDLMDLVRSIPRNTARLRTLEWMVERLGTGGVMLFRVLELGKCTG
;
A
#
# COMPACT_ATOMS: atom_id res chain seq x y z
N MET A 1 9.82 5.82 -12.14
CA MET A 1 8.51 5.12 -12.24
C MET A 1 7.39 6.16 -12.04
N GLY A 2 6.51 6.41 -13.02
CA GLY A 2 5.43 7.41 -12.89
C GLY A 2 4.14 6.84 -12.28
N ALA A 3 3.59 7.48 -11.24
CA ALA A 3 2.30 7.08 -10.63
C ALA A 3 1.12 7.32 -11.60
N LEU A 4 -0.06 6.82 -11.25
CA LEU A 4 -1.28 7.24 -11.91
C LEU A 4 -1.73 8.59 -11.31
N GLU A 5 -2.10 9.54 -12.17
CA GLU A 5 -2.64 10.86 -11.79
C GLU A 5 -4.15 10.70 -11.55
N LEU A 6 -4.57 10.78 -10.29
CA LEU A 6 -5.98 10.56 -9.90
C LEU A 6 -6.75 11.85 -9.66
N ASP A 7 -6.06 12.97 -9.54
CA ASP A 7 -6.64 14.31 -9.42
C ASP A 7 -7.41 14.72 -10.69
N ALA A 8 -7.11 14.10 -11.83
CA ALA A 8 -7.84 14.25 -13.08
C ALA A 8 -9.02 13.26 -13.24
N GLU A 9 -9.16 12.25 -12.38
CA GLU A 9 -10.24 11.26 -12.45
C GLU A 9 -11.48 11.72 -11.66
N SER A 10 -12.67 11.45 -12.19
CA SER A 10 -13.93 11.76 -11.50
C SER A 10 -14.15 10.80 -10.32
N ASN A 11 -14.36 11.35 -9.13
CA ASN A 11 -14.75 10.59 -7.93
C ASN A 11 -16.23 10.17 -7.93
N GLU A 12 -16.99 10.42 -9.00
CA GLU A 12 -18.41 10.05 -9.12
C GLU A 12 -18.65 8.54 -8.92
N ASN A 13 -17.67 7.71 -9.26
CA ASN A 13 -17.71 6.26 -9.15
C ASN A 13 -16.91 5.72 -7.94
N GLY A 14 -16.69 6.59 -6.93
CA GLY A 14 -15.89 6.30 -5.75
C GLY A 14 -14.40 6.64 -5.91
N LEU A 15 -13.61 6.26 -4.91
CA LEU A 15 -12.18 6.48 -4.82
C LEU A 15 -11.45 5.81 -6.01
N PRO A 16 -10.81 6.59 -6.90
CA PRO A 16 -10.18 6.09 -8.11
C PRO A 16 -9.07 5.06 -7.86
N ASP A 17 -8.36 5.15 -6.72
CA ASP A 17 -7.37 4.15 -6.30
C ASP A 17 -7.93 2.73 -6.22
N LEU A 18 -9.24 2.57 -5.97
CA LEU A 18 -9.90 1.29 -5.77
C LEU A 18 -10.49 0.69 -7.04
N SER A 19 -10.34 1.34 -8.20
CA SER A 19 -10.79 0.73 -9.46
C SER A 19 -9.93 -0.51 -9.77
N PRO A 20 -10.53 -1.64 -10.19
CA PRO A 20 -9.77 -2.87 -10.47
C PRO A 20 -8.62 -2.68 -11.46
N GLU A 21 -8.84 -1.82 -12.45
CA GLU A 21 -7.88 -1.47 -13.49
C GLU A 21 -6.70 -0.70 -12.89
N ASN A 22 -6.96 0.28 -12.01
CA ASN A 22 -5.92 1.09 -11.38
C ASN A 22 -5.09 0.24 -10.39
N LEU A 23 -5.75 -0.60 -9.59
CA LEU A 23 -5.07 -1.54 -8.68
C LEU A 23 -4.07 -2.43 -9.45
N THR A 24 -4.53 -3.03 -10.55
CA THR A 24 -3.72 -3.93 -11.39
C THR A 24 -2.58 -3.18 -12.07
N ARG A 25 -2.86 -1.99 -12.62
CA ARG A 25 -1.87 -1.12 -13.27
C ARG A 25 -0.75 -0.76 -12.31
N GLU A 26 -1.07 -0.33 -11.10
CA GLU A 26 -0.08 0.12 -10.13
C GLU A 26 0.84 -1.00 -9.68
N VAL A 27 0.29 -2.18 -9.33
CA VAL A 27 1.09 -3.35 -8.94
C VAL A 27 2.00 -3.80 -10.07
N ASN A 28 1.47 -3.95 -11.29
CA ASN A 28 2.25 -4.42 -12.43
C ASN A 28 3.37 -3.44 -12.77
N LYS A 29 3.08 -2.14 -12.79
CA LYS A 29 4.10 -1.13 -13.07
C LYS A 29 5.22 -1.19 -12.03
N ALA A 30 4.87 -1.33 -10.75
CA ALA A 30 5.85 -1.33 -9.66
C ALA A 30 6.69 -2.61 -9.72
N ALA A 31 6.04 -3.76 -9.87
CA ALA A 31 6.71 -5.06 -9.93
C ALA A 31 7.69 -5.12 -11.11
N ILE A 32 7.29 -4.62 -12.29
CA ILE A 32 8.19 -4.50 -13.45
C ILE A 32 9.40 -3.65 -13.06
N ALA A 33 9.18 -2.42 -12.56
CA ALA A 33 10.28 -1.52 -12.21
C ALA A 33 11.24 -2.13 -11.17
N PHE A 34 10.71 -2.83 -10.17
CA PHE A 34 11.50 -3.49 -9.12
C PHE A 34 12.30 -4.69 -9.63
N SER A 35 11.87 -5.29 -10.75
CA SER A 35 12.51 -6.47 -11.35
C SER A 35 13.54 -6.14 -12.43
N LEU A 36 13.70 -4.87 -12.83
CA LEU A 36 14.60 -4.46 -13.91
C LEU A 36 16.09 -4.46 -13.55
N GLY A 37 16.45 -4.75 -12.29
CA GLY A 37 17.84 -4.72 -11.85
C GLY A 37 18.10 -5.63 -10.65
N VAL A 38 19.37 -5.70 -10.27
CA VAL A 38 19.80 -6.39 -9.05
C VAL A 38 19.90 -5.35 -7.95
N TYR A 39 18.98 -5.41 -7.00
CA TYR A 39 18.87 -4.47 -5.90
C TYR A 39 18.79 -5.25 -4.58
N GLU A 40 19.36 -4.70 -3.51
CA GLU A 40 19.21 -5.26 -2.16
C GLU A 40 17.85 -4.90 -1.52
N GLY A 41 17.26 -3.80 -1.98
CA GLY A 41 15.99 -3.28 -1.51
C GLY A 41 15.50 -2.11 -2.37
N ILE A 42 14.21 -1.84 -2.29
CA ILE A 42 13.57 -0.66 -2.86
C ILE A 42 13.40 0.38 -1.76
N TYR A 43 13.94 1.57 -2.01
CA TYR A 43 13.86 2.72 -1.11
C TYR A 43 13.18 3.86 -1.87
N GLY A 44 12.13 4.44 -1.30
CA GLY A 44 11.45 5.54 -1.98
C GLY A 44 10.44 6.27 -1.09
N PRO A 45 10.02 7.47 -1.51
CA PRO A 45 8.97 8.20 -0.82
C PRO A 45 7.61 7.55 -1.04
N LEU A 46 6.60 8.09 -0.38
CA LEU A 46 5.20 7.76 -0.65
C LEU A 46 4.83 8.13 -2.10
N TRP A 47 4.70 7.12 -2.95
CA TRP A 47 4.54 7.28 -4.40
C TRP A 47 3.10 7.65 -4.79
N GLY A 48 2.94 8.74 -5.54
CA GLY A 48 1.66 9.12 -6.14
C GLY A 48 0.61 9.71 -5.20
N CYS A 49 0.99 10.11 -3.97
CA CYS A 49 0.02 10.56 -2.95
C CYS A 49 0.01 12.07 -2.69
N GLY A 50 0.89 12.83 -3.35
CA GLY A 50 0.94 14.30 -3.30
C GLY A 50 0.12 14.90 -4.44
N ALA A 51 0.80 15.45 -5.45
CA ALA A 51 0.15 16.06 -6.61
C ALA A 51 -0.82 15.13 -7.36
N PHE A 52 -0.64 13.81 -7.27
CA PHE A 52 -1.46 12.84 -8.00
C PHE A 52 -2.64 12.30 -7.16
N ASP A 53 -2.84 12.86 -5.95
CA ASP A 53 -3.93 12.61 -5.01
C ASP A 53 -4.24 11.14 -4.64
N GLY A 54 -3.29 10.23 -4.83
CA GLY A 54 -3.46 8.84 -4.43
C GLY A 54 -3.65 8.64 -2.93
N ASP A 55 -4.42 7.63 -2.56
CA ASP A 55 -4.59 7.23 -1.17
C ASP A 55 -3.30 6.57 -0.62
N PRO A 56 -2.66 7.13 0.42
CA PRO A 56 -1.40 6.64 0.95
C PRO A 56 -1.42 5.17 1.38
N TYR A 57 -2.54 4.73 1.94
CA TYR A 57 -2.63 3.40 2.52
C TYR A 57 -2.86 2.34 1.45
N VAL A 58 -3.67 2.65 0.43
CA VAL A 58 -3.79 1.82 -0.76
C VAL A 58 -2.45 1.75 -1.50
N LYS A 59 -1.80 2.88 -1.79
CA LYS A 59 -0.52 2.90 -2.52
C LYS A 59 0.56 2.08 -1.80
N VAL A 60 0.68 2.18 -0.48
CA VAL A 60 1.66 1.37 0.27
C VAL A 60 1.33 -0.12 0.21
N ALA A 61 0.06 -0.51 0.30
CA ALA A 61 -0.34 -1.92 0.13
C ALA A 61 0.02 -2.44 -1.27
N LEU A 62 -0.22 -1.65 -2.33
CA LEU A 62 0.12 -2.04 -3.71
C LEU A 62 1.63 -2.13 -3.95
N LEU A 63 2.41 -1.19 -3.40
CA LEU A 63 3.87 -1.26 -3.43
C LEU A 63 4.38 -2.49 -2.67
N TRP A 64 3.76 -2.84 -1.54
CA TRP A 64 4.10 -4.05 -0.79
C TRP A 64 3.81 -5.32 -1.59
N CYS A 65 2.66 -5.39 -2.26
CA CYS A 65 2.35 -6.46 -3.21
C CYS A 65 3.41 -6.56 -4.31
N ALA A 66 3.75 -5.44 -4.95
CA ALA A 66 4.73 -5.39 -6.02
C ALA A 66 6.14 -5.82 -5.58
N ALA A 67 6.60 -5.35 -4.41
CA ALA A 67 7.88 -5.73 -3.83
C ALA A 67 7.91 -7.22 -3.47
N SER A 68 6.81 -7.75 -2.95
CA SER A 68 6.67 -9.19 -2.64
C SER A 68 6.71 -10.04 -3.91
N VAL A 69 6.04 -9.62 -4.99
CA VAL A 69 6.11 -10.27 -6.31
C VAL A 69 7.53 -10.27 -6.85
N ALA A 70 8.24 -9.13 -6.76
CA ALA A 70 9.64 -9.00 -7.16
C ALA A 70 10.63 -9.61 -6.15
N ARG A 71 10.15 -10.22 -5.05
CA ARG A 71 10.93 -10.85 -3.97
C ARG A 71 11.99 -9.93 -3.33
N ILE A 72 11.70 -8.63 -3.29
CA ILE A 72 12.60 -7.58 -2.79
C ILE A 72 12.04 -6.91 -1.54
N SER A 73 12.92 -6.41 -0.67
CA SER A 73 12.51 -5.62 0.49
C SER A 73 12.01 -4.24 0.07
N LEU A 74 10.97 -3.72 0.73
CA LEU A 74 10.45 -2.37 0.50
C LEU A 74 10.64 -1.52 1.76
N LYS A 75 11.23 -0.34 1.58
CA LYS A 75 11.41 0.68 2.61
C LYS A 75 10.84 2.00 2.12
N ILE A 76 9.72 2.42 2.71
CA ILE A 76 9.11 3.72 2.41
C ILE A 76 9.73 4.77 3.35
N ILE A 77 10.24 5.84 2.75
CA ILE A 77 10.87 6.97 3.43
C ILE A 77 9.81 8.06 3.58
N PHE A 78 9.67 8.57 4.80
CA PHE A 78 8.73 9.62 5.15
C PHE A 78 9.49 10.81 5.72
N ASP A 79 8.98 12.01 5.45
CA ASP A 79 9.38 13.23 6.14
C ASP A 79 8.73 13.31 7.52
N ARG A 80 9.08 14.35 8.29
CA ARG A 80 8.59 14.51 9.66
C ARG A 80 7.10 14.83 9.69
N GLU A 81 6.64 15.49 8.65
CA GLU A 81 5.28 15.97 8.44
C GLU A 81 4.32 14.80 8.21
N ALA A 82 4.79 13.68 7.64
CA ALA A 82 4.00 12.47 7.42
C ALA A 82 3.93 11.52 8.64
N TYR A 83 4.29 11.96 9.85
CA TYR A 83 4.35 11.12 11.05
C TYR A 83 3.04 10.35 11.37
N GLU A 84 1.89 10.98 11.14
CA GLU A 84 0.57 10.35 11.38
C GLU A 84 0.30 9.21 10.41
N ILE A 85 0.67 9.37 9.13
CA ILE A 85 0.56 8.34 8.10
C ILE A 85 1.45 7.15 8.46
N VAL A 86 2.69 7.41 8.87
CA VAL A 86 3.64 6.36 9.32
C VAL A 86 3.08 5.58 10.49
N THR A 87 2.56 6.27 11.49
CA THR A 87 1.98 5.64 12.69
C THR A 87 0.79 4.77 12.31
N SER A 88 -0.05 5.23 11.39
CA SER A 88 -1.19 4.49 10.89
C SER A 88 -0.75 3.25 10.11
N LEU A 89 0.23 3.37 9.20
CA LEU A 89 0.78 2.23 8.46
C LEU A 89 1.39 1.15 9.36
N ASN A 90 2.02 1.53 10.47
CA ASN A 90 2.48 0.57 11.47
C ASN A 90 1.34 -0.27 12.07
N ARG A 91 0.15 0.34 12.25
CA ARG A 91 -1.05 -0.38 12.69
C ARG A 91 -1.51 -1.38 11.63
N LEU A 92 -1.53 -0.98 10.36
CA LEU A 92 -1.87 -1.88 9.25
C LEU A 92 -0.91 -3.08 9.19
N MET A 93 0.40 -2.84 9.23
CA MET A 93 1.38 -3.94 9.25
C MET A 93 1.17 -4.90 10.41
N THR A 94 0.89 -4.36 11.61
CA THR A 94 0.63 -5.17 12.79
C THR A 94 -0.65 -5.98 12.65
N ALA A 95 -1.71 -5.39 12.06
CA ALA A 95 -2.95 -6.08 11.80
C ALA A 95 -2.77 -7.21 10.76
N VAL A 96 -1.98 -6.99 9.72
CA VAL A 96 -1.70 -7.96 8.66
C VAL A 96 -0.87 -9.15 9.18
N ARG A 97 0.09 -8.91 10.09
CA ARG A 97 0.98 -9.96 10.63
C ARG A 97 0.19 -11.13 11.23
N GLY A 98 0.51 -12.33 10.75
CA GLY A 98 -0.12 -13.58 11.21
C GLY A 98 -1.55 -13.80 10.70
N ARG A 99 -2.10 -12.88 9.89
CA ARG A 99 -3.44 -13.00 9.31
C ARG A 99 -3.42 -13.17 7.80
N LEU A 100 -2.54 -12.44 7.11
CA LEU A 100 -2.35 -12.57 5.67
C LEU A 100 -0.96 -13.17 5.41
N ALA A 101 -0.88 -14.12 4.47
CA ALA A 101 0.35 -14.82 4.15
C ALA A 101 0.87 -14.50 2.75
N THR A 102 -0.04 -14.20 1.81
CA THR A 102 0.26 -14.06 0.39
C THR A 102 -0.04 -12.67 -0.15
N VAL A 103 0.52 -12.37 -1.32
CA VAL A 103 0.16 -11.16 -2.09
C VAL A 103 -1.33 -11.16 -2.45
N GLN A 104 -1.89 -12.34 -2.75
CA GLN A 104 -3.30 -12.48 -3.08
C GLN A 104 -4.19 -12.09 -1.90
N ASP A 105 -3.85 -12.50 -0.67
CA ASP A 105 -4.59 -12.13 0.54
C ASP A 105 -4.65 -10.61 0.74
N LEU A 106 -3.51 -9.92 0.56
CA LEU A 106 -3.44 -8.46 0.68
C LEU A 106 -4.20 -7.77 -0.45
N MET A 107 -4.11 -8.28 -1.68
CA MET A 107 -4.87 -7.75 -2.81
C MET A 107 -6.37 -7.94 -2.62
N ASP A 108 -6.82 -9.07 -2.08
CA ASP A 108 -8.23 -9.33 -1.83
C ASP A 108 -8.77 -8.45 -0.71
N LEU A 109 -7.97 -8.17 0.33
CA LEU A 109 -8.29 -7.15 1.32
C LEU A 109 -8.50 -5.78 0.66
N VAL A 110 -7.55 -5.32 -0.17
CA VAL A 110 -7.65 -4.01 -0.84
C VAL A 110 -8.85 -3.96 -1.79
N ARG A 111 -9.09 -5.01 -2.59
CA ARG A 111 -10.24 -5.11 -3.51
C ARG A 111 -11.58 -5.12 -2.78
N SER A 112 -11.59 -5.55 -1.52
CA SER A 112 -12.81 -5.59 -0.72
C SER A 112 -13.16 -4.26 -0.05
N ILE A 113 -12.29 -3.23 -0.14
CA ILE A 113 -12.59 -1.88 0.35
C ILE A 113 -13.77 -1.30 -0.46
N PRO A 114 -14.83 -0.80 0.19
CA PRO A 114 -15.93 -0.15 -0.50
C PRO A 114 -15.42 1.03 -1.33
N ARG A 115 -15.79 1.09 -2.61
CA ARG A 115 -15.33 2.16 -3.52
C ARG A 115 -15.66 3.56 -3.03
N ASN A 116 -16.74 3.75 -2.27
CA ASN A 116 -17.12 5.04 -1.70
C ASN A 116 -16.36 5.40 -0.40
N THR A 117 -15.39 4.58 0.03
CA THR A 117 -14.53 4.89 1.17
C THR A 117 -13.74 6.15 0.88
N ALA A 118 -13.85 7.14 1.77
CA ALA A 118 -13.10 8.39 1.59
C ALA A 118 -11.59 8.15 1.65
N ARG A 119 -10.84 8.95 0.90
CA ARG A 119 -9.38 9.01 0.99
C ARG A 119 -8.95 9.19 2.45
N LEU A 120 -7.85 8.56 2.84
CA LEU A 120 -7.31 8.48 4.20
C LEU A 120 -8.15 7.63 5.19
N ARG A 121 -9.31 7.10 4.80
CA ARG A 121 -10.15 6.22 5.63
C ARG A 121 -10.00 4.74 5.30
N THR A 122 -9.31 4.43 4.20
CA THR A 122 -9.03 3.07 3.71
C THR A 122 -8.26 2.22 4.73
N LEU A 123 -7.35 2.81 5.52
CA LEU A 123 -6.62 2.09 6.55
C LEU A 123 -7.49 1.60 7.69
N GLU A 124 -8.38 2.46 8.18
CA GLU A 124 -9.29 2.09 9.26
C GLU A 124 -10.16 0.91 8.83
N TRP A 125 -10.69 0.99 7.61
CA TRP A 125 -11.45 -0.11 7.02
C TRP A 125 -10.64 -1.42 6.95
N MET A 126 -9.39 -1.36 6.46
CA MET A 126 -8.52 -2.55 6.37
C MET A 126 -8.23 -3.14 7.75
N VAL A 127 -7.92 -2.31 8.74
CA VAL A 127 -7.61 -2.76 10.11
C VAL A 127 -8.83 -3.35 10.80
N GLU A 128 -10.01 -2.73 10.66
CA GLU A 128 -11.26 -3.24 11.19
C GLU A 128 -11.62 -4.60 10.57
N ARG A 129 -11.43 -4.74 9.25
CA ARG A 129 -11.68 -5.99 8.53
C ARG A 129 -10.79 -7.15 8.99
N LEU A 130 -9.56 -6.84 9.40
CA LEU A 130 -8.59 -7.82 9.91
C LEU A 130 -8.82 -8.17 11.40
N GLY A 131 -9.56 -7.36 12.15
CA GLY A 131 -9.78 -7.54 13.59
C GLY A 131 -8.58 -7.13 14.45
N THR A 132 -8.82 -6.61 15.65
CA THR A 132 -7.81 -6.03 16.55
C THR A 132 -6.84 -7.08 17.12
N GLY A 133 -5.63 -7.17 16.56
CA GLY A 133 -4.46 -7.78 17.22
C GLY A 133 -3.56 -6.70 17.79
N GLY A 134 -3.18 -6.81 19.06
CA GLY A 134 -2.49 -5.79 19.85
C GLY A 134 -1.28 -5.14 19.18
N VAL A 135 -1.12 -3.84 19.46
CA VAL A 135 -0.07 -2.97 18.92
C VAL A 135 1.29 -3.36 19.53
N MET A 136 2.25 -3.76 18.70
CA MET A 136 3.65 -3.88 19.11
C MET A 136 4.49 -2.85 18.36
N LEU A 137 5.01 -1.88 19.11
CA LEU A 137 5.74 -0.71 18.62
C LEU A 137 7.16 -1.11 18.19
N PHE A 138 7.49 -1.00 16.90
CA PHE A 138 8.89 -1.06 16.42
C PHE A 138 9.17 0.08 15.45
N ARG A 139 10.33 0.73 15.61
CA ARG A 139 10.89 1.73 14.70
C ARG A 139 11.59 1.01 13.53
N VAL A 140 11.47 1.61 12.33
CA VAL A 140 11.82 1.13 10.98
C VAL A 140 10.76 0.19 10.39
N LEU A 141 10.04 0.70 9.38
CA LEU A 141 9.08 -0.06 8.55
C LEU A 141 9.86 -0.99 7.61
N GLU A 142 10.20 -2.19 8.08
CA GLU A 142 10.56 -3.30 7.20
C GLU A 142 9.30 -4.13 6.93
N LEU A 143 8.76 -3.96 5.73
CA LEU A 143 7.72 -4.84 5.22
C LEU A 143 8.36 -6.19 4.90
N GLY A 144 8.10 -7.17 5.76
CA GLY A 144 8.56 -8.55 5.56
C GLY A 144 8.00 -9.15 4.26
N LYS A 145 8.63 -10.22 3.78
CA LYS A 145 8.20 -10.95 2.59
C LYS A 145 6.89 -11.69 2.86
N CYS A 146 5.87 -11.47 2.02
CA CYS A 146 4.78 -12.43 1.86
C CYS A 146 5.29 -13.59 0.99
N THR A 147 5.00 -14.84 1.36
CA THR A 147 5.41 -16.00 0.56
C THR A 147 4.54 -16.10 -0.69
N GLY A 148 5.16 -16.41 -1.83
CA GLY A 148 4.50 -16.60 -3.13
C GLY A 148 3.90 -17.98 -3.30
#